data_AF-A0A9D1KLX5-F1
#
_entry.id   AF-A0A9D1KLX5-F1
#
_cell.length_a   1.000
_cell.length_b   1.000
_cell.length_c   1.000
_cell.angle_alpha   90.00
_cell.angle_beta   90.00
_cell.angle_gamma   90.00
#
_symmetry.space_group_name_H-M   'P 1'
#
loop_
_entity.id
_entity.type
_entity.pdbx_description
1 polymer ?
#
loop_
_entity_poly.entity_id
_entity_poly.type
_entity_poly.pdbx_seq_one_letter_code
_entity_poly.pdbx_strand_id
1 'polypeptide(L)'
;MVASDSVVRIEVVSSPTLNQAMNHNGLPLLERITVRSDGEEPLEDVRVEVEVRDGFGAVLSRPWQTRIDLAPGATVTLDRPTLQFDPGMLATNEEEMRGEISVRVSADTELAVTHLPVAILAARQ
;
A
#
# COMPACT_ATOMS: atom_id res chain seq x y z
N MET A 1 -12.37 -19.65 13.96
CA MET A 1 -11.80 -18.58 13.12
C MET A 1 -11.87 -17.33 13.97
N VAL A 2 -10.77 -16.98 14.63
CA VAL A 2 -10.74 -15.87 15.60
C VAL A 2 -10.64 -14.61 14.77
N ALA A 3 -11.66 -13.75 14.82
CA ALA A 3 -11.52 -12.40 14.33
C ALA A 3 -10.49 -11.74 15.23
N SER A 4 -9.29 -11.48 14.71
CA SER A 4 -8.34 -10.62 15.39
C SER A 4 -9.02 -9.27 15.53
N ASP A 5 -9.31 -8.89 16.77
CA ASP A 5 -9.91 -7.59 17.10
C ASP A 5 -8.87 -6.52 16.82
N SER A 6 -8.78 -6.12 15.54
CA SER A 6 -7.77 -5.17 15.08
C SER A 6 -8.22 -3.80 15.54
N VAL A 7 -7.43 -3.19 16.43
CA VAL A 7 -7.65 -1.84 16.95
C VAL A 7 -7.48 -0.74 15.89
N VAL A 8 -7.06 -1.11 14.69
CA VAL A 8 -6.90 -0.22 13.54
C VAL A 8 -7.63 -0.79 12.33
N ARG A 9 -8.32 0.09 11.60
CA ARG A 9 -8.91 -0.18 10.30
C ARG A 9 -8.16 0.56 9.20
N ILE A 10 -7.90 -0.15 8.10
CA ILE A 10 -7.23 0.40 6.91
C ILE A 10 -8.20 0.37 5.73
N GLU A 11 -8.39 1.50 5.08
CA GLU A 11 -9.09 1.61 3.80
C GLU A 11 -8.13 2.18 2.76
N VAL A 12 -8.12 1.59 1.56
CA VAL A 12 -7.19 1.96 0.49
C VAL A 12 -7.96 2.23 -0.79
N VAL A 13 -7.68 3.37 -1.41
CA VAL A 13 -8.12 3.71 -2.76
C VAL A 13 -6.90 3.66 -3.67
N SER A 14 -6.95 2.79 -4.67
CA SER A 14 -5.84 2.51 -5.58
C SER A 14 -6.33 2.29 -7.00
N SER A 15 -5.44 2.50 -7.97
CA SER A 15 -5.67 2.06 -9.34
C SER A 15 -5.58 0.53 -9.41
N PRO A 16 -6.51 -0.14 -10.11
CA PRO A 16 -6.49 -1.61 -10.23
C PRO A 16 -5.36 -2.10 -11.13
N THR A 17 -4.72 -1.21 -11.88
CA THR A 17 -3.63 -1.52 -12.80
C THR A 17 -2.41 -0.64 -12.53
N LEU A 18 -1.24 -1.19 -12.82
CA LEU A 18 0.04 -0.49 -12.86
C LEU A 18 0.64 -0.70 -14.26
N ASN A 19 1.00 0.38 -14.94
CA ASN A 19 1.67 0.29 -16.23
C ASN A 19 2.86 1.25 -16.33
N GLN A 20 3.68 1.07 -17.37
CA GLN A 20 4.87 1.89 -17.58
C GLN A 20 4.52 3.38 -17.75
N ALA A 21 3.43 3.71 -18.44
CA ALA A 21 3.03 5.10 -18.66
C ALA A 21 2.64 5.80 -17.34
N MET A 22 1.99 5.10 -16.41
CA MET A 22 1.68 5.61 -15.08
C MET A 22 2.95 5.95 -14.31
N ASN A 23 3.91 5.01 -14.26
CA ASN A 23 5.19 5.24 -13.61
C ASN A 23 5.97 6.38 -14.28
N HIS A 24 6.00 6.42 -15.61
CA HIS A 24 6.70 7.43 -16.39
C HIS A 24 6.10 8.84 -16.23
N ASN A 25 4.77 8.94 -16.19
CA ASN A 25 4.06 10.21 -16.10
C ASN A 25 3.78 10.66 -14.65
N GLY A 26 4.25 9.89 -13.65
CA GLY A 26 4.00 10.18 -12.24
C GLY A 26 2.52 10.06 -11.84
N LEU A 27 1.75 9.22 -12.52
CA LEU A 27 0.36 8.92 -12.13
C LEU A 27 0.38 8.01 -10.88
N PRO A 28 -0.34 8.36 -9.81
CA PRO A 28 -0.26 7.64 -8.55
C PRO A 28 -0.98 6.28 -8.65
N LEU A 29 -0.29 5.20 -8.25
CA LEU A 29 -0.94 3.91 -8.02
C LEU A 29 -1.89 3.97 -6.81
N LEU A 30 -1.47 4.65 -5.75
CA LEU A 30 -2.26 4.87 -4.54
C LEU A 30 -2.81 6.28 -4.53
N GLU A 31 -4.12 6.40 -4.51
CA GLU A 31 -4.79 7.69 -4.41
C GLU A 31 -4.92 8.12 -2.95
N ARG A 32 -5.28 7.17 -2.07
CA ARG A 32 -5.54 7.45 -0.66
C ARG A 32 -5.37 6.21 0.20
N ILE A 33 -4.77 6.40 1.37
CA ILE A 33 -4.86 5.45 2.48
C ILE A 33 -5.53 6.15 3.65
N THR A 34 -6.56 5.54 4.21
CA THR A 34 -7.23 5.99 5.42
C THR A 34 -6.94 5.00 6.53
N VAL A 35 -6.41 5.49 7.64
CA VAL A 35 -6.13 4.71 8.84
C VAL A 35 -7.00 5.25 9.96
N ARG A 36 -7.83 4.39 10.56
CA ARG A 36 -8.74 4.75 11.65
C ARG A 36 -8.41 3.93 12.89
N SER A 37 -8.31 4.58 14.04
CA SER A 37 -8.24 3.91 15.33
C SER A 37 -9.64 3.53 15.80
N ASP A 38 -9.85 2.24 16.02
CA ASP A 38 -11.07 1.67 16.62
C ASP A 38 -10.84 1.30 18.11
N GLY A 39 -9.62 1.50 18.63
CA GLY A 39 -9.26 1.27 20.04
C GLY A 39 -9.55 2.45 20.97
N GLU A 40 -9.46 2.19 22.27
CA GLU A 40 -9.70 3.18 23.34
C GLU A 40 -8.43 3.94 23.78
N GLU A 41 -7.25 3.41 23.46
CA GLU A 41 -5.95 4.01 23.80
C GLU A 41 -5.34 4.77 22.61
N PRO A 42 -4.61 5.87 22.85
CA PRO A 42 -3.87 6.56 21.80
C PRO A 42 -2.70 5.68 21.31
N LEU A 43 -2.45 5.73 20.00
CA LEU A 43 -1.32 5.08 19.36
C LEU A 43 -0.37 6.14 18.83
N GLU A 44 0.86 6.16 19.35
CA GLU A 44 1.90 7.10 18.94
C GLU A 44 2.92 6.41 18.02
N ASP A 45 3.56 7.19 17.16
CA ASP A 45 4.63 6.74 16.26
C ASP A 45 4.24 5.54 15.38
N VAL A 46 2.96 5.47 15.00
CA VAL A 46 2.40 4.39 14.17
C VAL A 46 3.01 4.48 12.78
N ARG A 47 3.70 3.41 12.38
CA ARG A 47 4.26 3.26 11.05
C ARG A 47 3.20 2.76 10.09
N VAL A 48 3.06 3.45 8.96
CA VAL A 48 2.32 2.99 7.79
C VAL A 48 3.34 2.67 6.71
N GLU A 49 3.36 1.43 6.24
CA GLU A 49 4.27 0.94 5.22
C GLU A 49 3.47 0.39 4.05
N VAL A 50 3.93 0.67 2.83
CA VAL A 50 3.31 0.24 1.59
C VAL A 50 4.37 -0.42 0.72
N GLU A 51 4.05 -1.61 0.25
CA GLU A 51 4.88 -2.39 -0.66
C GLU A 51 4.05 -2.94 -1.82
N VAL A 52 4.67 -3.11 -2.99
CA VAL A 52 4.05 -3.79 -4.13
C VAL A 52 4.89 -5.02 -4.48
N ARG A 53 4.23 -6.16 -4.60
CA ARG A 53 4.86 -7.44 -4.97
C ARG A 53 4.27 -7.98 -6.27
N ASP A 54 5.07 -8.73 -7.03
CA ASP A 54 4.54 -9.58 -8.10
C ASP A 54 3.93 -10.88 -7.56
N GLY A 55 3.35 -11.68 -8.46
CA GLY A 55 2.77 -12.98 -8.15
C GLY A 55 3.79 -14.05 -7.71
N PHE A 56 5.09 -13.76 -7.80
CA PHE A 56 6.17 -14.62 -7.30
C PHE A 56 6.71 -14.13 -5.95
N GLY A 57 6.19 -13.03 -5.42
CA GLY A 57 6.57 -12.44 -4.14
C GLY A 57 7.77 -11.48 -4.22
N ALA A 58 8.27 -11.16 -5.42
CA ALA A 58 9.35 -10.19 -5.57
C ALA A 58 8.81 -8.77 -5.38
N VAL A 59 9.54 -7.96 -4.60
CA VAL A 59 9.18 -6.56 -4.33
C VAL A 59 9.51 -5.69 -5.54
N LEU A 60 8.52 -4.99 -6.07
CA LEU A 60 8.62 -4.22 -7.32
C LEU A 60 8.86 -2.72 -7.11
N SER A 61 8.69 -2.25 -5.88
CA SER A 61 8.85 -0.84 -5.51
C SER A 61 9.80 -0.69 -4.33
N ARG A 62 10.38 0.49 -4.18
CA ARG A 62 10.90 0.88 -2.87
C ARG A 62 9.70 1.03 -1.92
N PRO A 63 9.75 0.44 -0.71
CA PRO A 63 8.70 0.64 0.27
C PRO A 63 8.48 2.12 0.54
N TRP A 64 7.23 2.56 0.45
CA TRP A 64 6.85 3.87 0.95
C TRP A 64 6.49 3.74 2.42
N GLN A 65 6.99 4.62 3.26
CA GLN A 65 6.73 4.59 4.69
C GLN A 65 6.50 6.00 5.25
N THR A 66 5.61 6.09 6.22
CA THR A 66 5.41 7.30 7.02
C THR A 66 5.08 6.94 8.47
N ARG A 67 5.13 7.93 9.35
CA ARG A 67 4.73 7.82 10.76
C ARG A 67 3.56 8.76 11.02
N ILE A 68 2.58 8.28 11.80
CA ILE A 68 1.38 9.02 12.18
C ILE A 68 1.09 8.78 13.66
N ASP A 69 0.41 9.73 14.29
CA ASP A 69 -0.20 9.51 15.61
C ASP A 69 -1.71 9.37 15.44
N LEU A 70 -2.32 8.45 16.20
CA LEU A 70 -3.74 8.15 16.15
C LEU A 70 -4.33 8.23 17.56
N ALA A 71 -5.09 9.30 17.82
CA ALA A 71 -5.94 9.35 19.02
C ALA A 71 -7.10 8.32 18.91
N PRO A 72 -7.72 7.94 20.05
CA PRO A 72 -8.88 7.05 20.04
C PRO A 72 -10.01 7.58 19.14
N GLY A 73 -10.51 6.73 18.22
CA GLY A 73 -11.54 7.11 17.26
C GLY A 73 -11.08 8.05 16.12
N ALA A 74 -9.81 8.48 16.12
CA ALA A 74 -9.28 9.37 15.09
C ALA A 74 -9.12 8.67 13.74
N THR A 75 -9.17 9.46 12.68
CA THR A 75 -8.92 9.02 11.31
C THR A 75 -7.84 9.90 10.71
N VAL A 76 -6.81 9.27 10.16
CA VAL A 76 -5.73 9.93 9.41
C VAL A 76 -5.82 9.53 7.95
N THR A 77 -5.73 10.51 7.07
CA THR A 77 -5.76 10.31 5.62
C THR A 77 -4.40 10.67 5.03
N LEU A 78 -3.84 9.74 4.25
CA LEU A 78 -2.57 9.85 3.54
C LEU A 78 -2.90 9.93 2.05
N ASP A 79 -2.86 11.14 1.50
CA ASP A 79 -3.19 11.37 0.09
C ASP A 79 -1.96 11.18 -0.82
N ARG A 80 -2.16 10.45 -1.91
CA ARG A 80 -1.19 10.15 -2.96
C ARG A 80 0.18 9.67 -2.45
N PRO A 81 0.25 8.55 -1.69
CA PRO A 81 1.52 7.91 -1.39
C PRO A 81 2.31 7.62 -2.66
N THR A 82 3.55 8.14 -2.73
CA THR A 82 4.39 8.04 -3.93
C THR A 82 5.30 6.84 -3.86
N LEU A 83 4.85 5.73 -4.43
CA LEU A 83 5.68 4.54 -4.63
C LEU A 83 6.65 4.76 -5.78
N GLN A 84 7.92 4.40 -5.57
CA GLN A 84 8.96 4.45 -6.59
C GLN A 84 9.19 3.05 -7.12
N PHE A 85 8.85 2.83 -8.40
CA PHE A 85 9.10 1.57 -9.10
C PHE A 85 10.40 1.65 -9.89
N ASP A 86 11.10 0.53 -10.01
CA ASP A 86 12.22 0.44 -10.95
C ASP A 86 11.69 0.51 -12.39
N PRO A 87 12.04 1.57 -13.16
CA PRO A 87 11.56 1.72 -14.53
C PRO A 87 12.01 0.58 -15.45
N GLY A 88 13.18 -0.02 -15.21
CA GLY A 88 13.70 -1.12 -15.99
C GLY A 88 12.85 -2.39 -15.84
N MET A 89 12.34 -2.63 -14.64
CA MET A 89 11.56 -3.82 -14.31
C MET A 89 10.18 -3.81 -15.01
N LEU A 90 9.49 -2.67 -14.98
CA LEU A 90 8.21 -2.50 -15.69
C LEU A 90 8.40 -2.50 -17.22
N ALA A 91 9.52 -1.98 -17.73
CA ALA A 91 9.82 -1.93 -19.16
C ALA A 91 10.15 -3.31 -19.75
N THR A 92 10.67 -4.24 -18.95
CA THR A 92 10.94 -5.63 -19.36
C THR A 92 9.73 -6.55 -19.21
N ASN A 93 8.60 -6.05 -18.70
CA ASN A 93 7.44 -6.89 -18.51
C ASN A 93 6.79 -7.19 -19.87
N GLU A 94 6.97 -8.41 -20.36
CA GLU A 94 6.47 -8.87 -21.67
C GLU A 94 5.00 -9.32 -21.61
N GLU A 95 4.52 -9.73 -20.43
CA GLU A 95 3.18 -10.26 -20.23
C GLU A 95 2.48 -9.57 -19.04
N GLU A 96 1.14 -9.58 -19.03
CA GLU A 96 0.40 -9.12 -17.86
C GLU A 96 0.67 -10.05 -16.67
N MET A 97 1.03 -9.47 -15.52
CA MET A 97 1.27 -10.21 -14.29
C MET A 97 0.32 -9.74 -13.19
N ARG A 98 -0.11 -10.70 -12.35
CA ARG A 98 -0.78 -10.36 -11.10
C ARG A 98 0.26 -9.88 -10.10
N GLY A 99 -0.08 -8.81 -9.38
CA GLY A 99 0.66 -8.32 -8.23
C GLY A 99 -0.28 -8.01 -7.08
N GLU A 100 0.32 -7.59 -5.97
CA GLU A 100 -0.38 -7.26 -4.74
C GLU A 100 0.22 -6.01 -4.12
N ILE A 101 -0.65 -5.10 -3.69
CA ILE A 101 -0.31 -3.96 -2.83
C ILE A 101 -0.55 -4.42 -1.40
N SER A 102 0.49 -4.38 -0.57
CA SER A 102 0.38 -4.61 0.88
C SER A 102 0.50 -3.27 1.60
N VAL A 103 -0.49 -2.95 2.44
CA VAL A 103 -0.45 -1.80 3.35
C VAL A 103 -0.44 -2.33 4.78
N ARG A 104 0.68 -2.12 5.47
CA ARG A 104 0.90 -2.54 6.85
C ARG A 104 0.85 -1.34 7.76
N VAL A 105 0.13 -1.47 8.87
CA VAL A 105 0.12 -0.50 9.97
C VAL A 105 0.64 -1.18 11.23
N SER A 106 1.69 -0.62 11.82
CA SER A 106 2.37 -1.19 12.98
C SER A 106 2.85 -0.11 13.94
N ALA A 107 2.78 -0.38 15.23
CA ALA A 107 3.50 0.37 16.27
C ALA A 107 4.65 -0.51 16.80
N ASP A 108 4.65 -0.85 18.08
CA ASP A 108 5.55 -1.88 18.65
C ASP A 108 5.27 -3.28 18.07
N THR A 109 4.03 -3.51 17.64
CA THR A 109 3.56 -4.74 16.99
C THR A 109 2.78 -4.41 15.71
N GLU A 110 2.53 -5.42 14.87
CA GLU A 110 1.61 -5.27 13.75
C GLU A 110 0.18 -5.08 14.27
N LEU A 111 -0.46 -3.98 13.85
CA LEU A 111 -1.82 -3.62 14.27
C LEU A 111 -2.86 -4.05 13.24
N ALA A 112 -2.52 -3.89 11.96
CA ALA A 112 -3.36 -4.31 10.84
C ALA A 112 -2.53 -4.42 9.55
N VAL A 113 -2.99 -5.29 8.65
CA VAL A 113 -2.46 -5.38 7.29
C VAL A 113 -3.62 -5.59 6.32
N THR A 114 -3.58 -4.91 5.18
CA THR A 114 -4.53 -5.14 4.08
C THR A 114 -3.80 -5.35 2.77
N HIS A 115 -4.41 -6.16 1.90
CA HIS A 115 -3.85 -6.56 0.63
C HIS A 115 -4.85 -6.25 -0.48
N LEU A 116 -4.38 -5.61 -1.55
CA LEU A 116 -5.21 -5.30 -2.72
C LEU A 116 -4.55 -5.88 -3.97
N PRO A 117 -5.32 -6.57 -4.84
CA PRO A 117 -4.79 -7.04 -6.10
C PRO A 117 -4.49 -5.85 -7.01
N VAL A 118 -3.40 -5.94 -7.77
CA VAL A 118 -3.06 -5.01 -8.85
C VAL A 118 -2.64 -5.80 -10.09
N ALA A 119 -3.14 -5.43 -11.26
CA ALA A 119 -2.66 -5.99 -12.52
C ALA A 119 -1.49 -5.15 -13.04
N ILE A 120 -0.34 -5.78 -13.24
CA ILE A 120 0.87 -5.14 -13.78
C ILE A 120 0.88 -5.40 -15.27
N LEU A 121 0.59 -4.36 -16.05
CA LEU A 121 0.43 -4.49 -17.49
C LEU A 121 1.79 -4.61 -18.18
N ALA A 122 1.80 -5.30 -19.33
CA ALA A 122 2.98 -5.39 -20.18
C ALA A 122 3.38 -4.02 -20.72
N ALA A 123 4.67 -3.82 -21.00
CA ALA A 123 5.21 -2.55 -21.49
C ALA A 123 4.71 -2.17 -22.91
N ARG A 124 4.24 -3.15 -23.68
CA ARG A 124 3.77 -3.00 -25.07
C ARG A 124 2.27 -3.33 -25.15
N GLN A 125 1.43 -2.41 -24.71
CA GLN A 125 0.00 -2.41 -25.05
C GLN A 125 -0.33 -1.21 -25.95
#